data_AF-A0A920V0B0-F1
#
_entry.id   AF-A0A920V0B0-F1
#
_cell.length_a   1.000
_cell.length_b   1.000
_cell.length_c   1.000
_cell.angle_alpha   90.00
_cell.angle_beta   90.00
_cell.angle_gamma   90.00
#
_symmetry.space_group_name_H-M   'P 1'
#
loop_
_entity.id
_entity.type
_entity.pdbx_description
1 polymer ?
#
loop_
_entity_poly.entity_id
_entity_poly.type
_entity_poly.pdbx_seq_one_letter_code
_entity_poly.pdbx_strand_id
1 'polypeptide(L)'
;MVDGEDGGWSVADSVALAKRLYECGVDVIDCSSGGITVPATANMTPRSMTVSQIQYAAEVCPAIEPLGMTTMAVGQITEAVQAEKIIESGKANLVAIGREMLFNPNWALHAAVELGVDPEYGQWPKQYGSWLQRRVLLDLDQRS
;
A
#
# COMPACT_ATOMS: atom_id res chain seq x y z
N MET A 1 -13.98 4.33 3.96
CA MET A 1 -14.34 3.96 5.34
C MET A 1 -15.82 3.61 5.37
N VAL A 2 -16.23 2.65 6.20
CA VAL A 2 -17.63 2.35 6.49
C VAL A 2 -17.74 1.94 7.96
N ASP A 3 -18.86 2.23 8.61
CA ASP A 3 -19.00 1.98 10.05
C ASP A 3 -19.52 0.58 10.38
N GLY A 4 -20.11 -0.12 9.40
CA GLY A 4 -20.60 -1.49 9.56
C GLY A 4 -21.90 -1.63 10.38
N GLU A 5 -22.51 -0.51 10.76
CA GLU A 5 -23.76 -0.43 11.53
C GLU A 5 -24.90 0.12 10.66
N ASP A 6 -26.14 -0.28 10.95
CA ASP A 6 -27.33 0.24 10.26
C ASP A 6 -27.46 1.77 10.49
N GLY A 7 -27.41 2.53 9.39
CA GLY A 7 -27.42 4.00 9.42
C GLY A 7 -26.05 4.67 9.64
N GLY A 8 -24.98 3.89 9.72
CA GLY A 8 -23.60 4.39 9.77
C GLY A 8 -23.05 4.83 8.40
N TRP A 9 -21.80 5.32 8.39
CA TRP A 9 -21.14 5.78 7.18
C TRP A 9 -21.00 4.66 6.15
N SER A 10 -21.40 4.93 4.90
CA SER A 10 -21.38 3.97 3.80
C SER A 10 -20.28 4.27 2.76
N VAL A 11 -20.11 3.36 1.80
CA VAL A 11 -19.22 3.58 0.64
C VAL A 11 -19.75 4.75 -0.21
N ALA A 12 -21.07 4.86 -0.36
CA ALA A 12 -21.68 5.98 -1.09
C ALA A 12 -21.36 7.32 -0.42
N ASP A 13 -21.36 7.38 0.91
CA ASP A 13 -20.96 8.58 1.66
C ASP A 13 -19.48 8.91 1.46
N SER A 14 -18.61 7.87 1.47
CA SER A 14 -17.19 8.05 1.16
C SER A 14 -16.97 8.63 -0.24
N VAL A 15 -17.70 8.15 -1.25
CA VAL A 15 -17.61 8.66 -2.63
C VAL A 15 -18.15 10.09 -2.73
N ALA A 16 -19.26 10.39 -2.05
CA ALA A 16 -19.81 11.73 -2.01
C ALA A 16 -18.83 12.71 -1.34
N LEU A 17 -18.21 12.32 -0.23
CA LEU A 17 -17.18 13.11 0.44
C LEU A 17 -15.95 13.31 -0.46
N ALA A 18 -15.44 12.26 -1.11
CA ALA A 18 -14.28 12.37 -1.99
C ALA A 18 -14.51 13.38 -3.13
N LYS A 19 -15.70 13.41 -3.72
CA LYS A 19 -16.09 14.43 -4.73
C LYS A 19 -16.04 15.85 -4.17
N ARG A 20 -16.50 16.06 -2.94
CA ARG A 20 -16.42 17.38 -2.28
C ARG A 20 -14.99 17.77 -1.96
N LEU A 21 -14.17 16.81 -1.52
CA LEU A 21 -12.76 17.04 -1.24
C LEU A 21 -11.99 17.40 -2.52
N TYR A 22 -12.32 16.77 -3.65
CA TYR A 22 -11.80 17.16 -4.95
C TYR A 22 -12.12 18.61 -5.31
N GLU A 23 -13.36 19.05 -5.12
CA GLU A 23 -13.76 20.46 -5.32
C GLU A 23 -12.94 21.44 -4.45
N CYS A 24 -12.44 20.97 -3.31
CA CYS A 24 -11.57 21.72 -2.41
C CYS A 24 -10.06 21.61 -2.73
N GLY A 25 -9.68 20.87 -3.79
CA GLY A 25 -8.29 20.71 -4.23
C GLY A 25 -7.54 19.54 -3.59
N VAL A 26 -8.23 18.51 -3.10
CA VAL A 26 -7.59 17.27 -2.63
C VAL A 26 -7.26 16.35 -3.81
N ASP A 27 -5.99 15.95 -3.92
CA ASP A 27 -5.50 15.10 -5.02
C ASP A 27 -5.51 13.59 -4.70
N VAL A 28 -5.37 13.23 -3.41
CA VAL A 28 -5.19 11.84 -2.96
C VAL A 28 -6.16 11.49 -1.84
N ILE A 29 -6.81 10.33 -1.95
CA ILE A 29 -7.65 9.75 -0.89
C ILE A 29 -7.03 8.46 -0.36
N ASP A 30 -6.79 8.42 0.94
CA ASP A 30 -6.40 7.23 1.68
C ASP A 30 -7.65 6.43 2.11
N CYS A 31 -7.78 5.22 1.58
CA CYS A 31 -8.94 4.36 1.85
C CYS A 31 -8.62 3.37 2.97
N SER A 32 -9.10 3.69 4.18
CA SER A 32 -9.06 2.79 5.33
C SER A 32 -10.43 2.18 5.66
N SER A 33 -10.40 1.10 6.46
CA SER A 33 -11.58 0.33 6.88
C SER A 33 -12.39 0.97 8.01
N GLY A 34 -12.07 2.19 8.45
CA GLY A 34 -12.85 2.89 9.48
C GLY A 34 -12.91 2.15 10.81
N GLY A 35 -11.76 1.73 11.36
CA GLY A 35 -11.65 0.96 12.62
C GLY A 35 -12.07 1.72 13.90
N ILE A 36 -13.08 2.59 13.81
CA ILE A 36 -13.59 3.45 14.88
C ILE A 36 -14.51 2.67 15.83
N THR A 37 -15.29 1.71 15.33
CA THR A 37 -16.29 0.96 16.12
C THR A 37 -15.79 -0.38 16.66
N VAL A 38 -14.67 -0.89 16.15
CA VAL A 38 -14.12 -2.18 16.61
C VAL A 38 -13.13 -1.93 17.76
N PRO A 39 -13.34 -2.51 18.96
CA PRO A 39 -12.38 -2.41 20.06
C PRO A 39 -10.99 -2.84 19.60
N ALA A 40 -9.93 -2.13 19.99
CA ALA A 40 -8.54 -2.50 19.69
C ALA A 40 -8.17 -3.92 20.15
N THR A 41 -8.98 -4.52 21.02
CA THR A 41 -8.88 -5.88 21.58
C THR A 41 -9.75 -6.92 20.88
N ALA A 42 -10.58 -6.54 19.90
CA ALA A 42 -11.35 -7.52 19.14
C ALA A 42 -10.40 -8.45 18.40
N ASN A 43 -10.73 -9.75 18.37
CA ASN A 43 -9.97 -10.80 17.69
C ASN A 43 -9.99 -10.63 16.16
N MET A 44 -9.43 -9.53 15.67
CA MET A 44 -9.18 -9.31 14.26
C MET A 44 -7.88 -10.03 13.92
N THR A 45 -8.00 -11.10 13.13
CA THR A 45 -6.80 -11.70 12.55
C THR A 45 -6.16 -10.68 11.60
N PRO A 46 -4.81 -10.58 11.55
CA PRO A 46 -4.12 -9.59 10.72
C PRO A 46 -4.60 -9.61 9.25
N ARG A 47 -4.86 -10.80 8.72
CA ARG A 47 -5.34 -11.04 7.35
C ARG A 47 -6.74 -10.44 7.09
N SER A 48 -7.63 -10.45 8.09
CA SER A 48 -8.98 -9.91 7.95
C SER A 48 -9.01 -8.40 7.88
N MET A 49 -8.06 -7.69 8.50
CA MET A 49 -7.99 -6.22 8.42
C MET A 49 -7.46 -5.76 7.06
N THR A 50 -6.43 -6.43 6.54
CA THR A 50 -5.82 -6.16 5.24
C THR A 50 -6.82 -6.28 4.09
N VAL A 51 -7.59 -7.38 4.08
CA VAL A 51 -8.54 -7.67 3.00
C VAL A 51 -9.64 -6.63 2.97
N SER A 52 -10.19 -6.24 4.12
CA SER A 52 -11.23 -5.22 4.18
C SER A 52 -10.76 -3.86 3.66
N GLN A 53 -9.55 -3.41 4.04
CA GLN A 53 -9.02 -2.11 3.62
C GLN A 53 -8.81 -2.02 2.09
N ILE A 54 -8.22 -3.07 1.51
CA ILE A 54 -8.01 -3.17 0.06
C ILE A 54 -9.34 -3.25 -0.71
N GLN A 55 -10.34 -3.95 -0.16
CA GLN A 55 -11.68 -4.01 -0.77
C GLN A 55 -12.35 -2.63 -0.82
N TYR A 56 -12.23 -1.81 0.25
CA TYR A 56 -12.77 -0.46 0.21
C TYR A 56 -12.08 0.44 -0.80
N ALA A 57 -10.75 0.35 -0.92
CA ALA A 57 -10.02 1.06 -1.97
C ALA A 57 -10.54 0.66 -3.37
N ALA A 58 -10.75 -0.65 -3.59
CA ALA A 58 -11.25 -1.17 -4.85
C ALA A 58 -12.70 -0.74 -5.18
N GLU A 59 -13.53 -0.42 -4.18
CA GLU A 59 -14.89 0.08 -4.39
C GLU A 59 -14.94 1.60 -4.60
N VAL A 60 -14.10 2.36 -3.89
CA VAL A 60 -14.04 3.82 -4.00
C VAL A 60 -13.28 4.26 -5.26
N CYS A 61 -12.19 3.57 -5.61
CA CYS A 61 -11.30 3.95 -6.70
C CYS A 61 -12.03 4.15 -8.05
N PRO A 62 -12.82 3.18 -8.56
CA PRO A 62 -13.51 3.35 -9.84
C PRO A 62 -14.52 4.52 -9.83
N ALA A 63 -15.07 4.85 -8.67
CA ALA A 63 -16.08 5.90 -8.54
C ALA A 63 -15.49 7.32 -8.56
N ILE A 64 -14.20 7.47 -8.22
CA ILE A 64 -13.50 8.77 -8.18
C ILE A 64 -12.44 8.91 -9.28
N GLU A 65 -12.08 7.82 -9.96
CA GLU A 65 -11.15 7.82 -11.10
C GLU A 65 -11.49 8.89 -12.17
N PRO A 66 -12.77 9.11 -12.57
CA PRO A 66 -13.10 10.15 -13.56
C PRO A 66 -12.79 11.58 -13.13
N LEU A 67 -12.58 11.81 -11.82
CA LEU A 67 -12.17 13.10 -11.28
C LEU A 67 -10.65 13.33 -11.41
N GLY A 68 -9.89 12.29 -11.78
CA GLY A 68 -8.43 12.30 -11.77
C GLY A 68 -7.81 12.21 -10.37
N MET A 69 -8.60 11.81 -9.37
CA MET A 69 -8.08 11.59 -8.02
C MET A 69 -7.28 10.30 -7.93
N THR A 70 -6.22 10.32 -7.13
CA THR A 70 -5.40 9.14 -6.83
C THR A 70 -5.91 8.45 -5.57
N THR A 71 -6.00 7.12 -5.58
CA THR A 71 -6.28 6.33 -4.38
C THR A 71 -5.03 5.71 -3.79
N MET A 72 -4.98 5.67 -2.46
CA MET A 72 -3.94 4.98 -1.71
C MET A 72 -4.55 3.86 -0.87
N ALA A 73 -4.02 2.65 -1.02
CA ALA A 73 -4.31 1.51 -0.16
C ALA A 73 -3.37 1.51 1.05
N VAL A 74 -3.92 1.20 2.22
CA VAL A 74 -3.17 1.10 3.48
C VAL A 74 -3.44 -0.20 4.21
N GLY A 75 -2.48 -0.54 5.06
CA GLY A 75 -2.69 -1.38 6.22
C GLY A 75 -2.31 -2.85 6.03
N GLN A 76 -1.38 -3.29 6.89
CA GLN A 76 -0.88 -4.66 6.95
C GLN A 76 -0.37 -5.17 5.59
N ILE A 77 0.31 -4.29 4.86
CA ILE A 77 1.07 -4.62 3.65
C ILE A 77 2.52 -4.74 4.09
N THR A 78 3.06 -5.97 4.01
CA THR A 78 4.41 -6.29 4.47
C THR A 78 5.28 -6.87 3.36
N GLU A 79 4.68 -7.50 2.35
CA GLU A 79 5.39 -8.16 1.26
C GLU A 79 5.39 -7.32 -0.01
N ALA A 80 6.51 -7.28 -0.74
CA ALA A 80 6.62 -6.54 -1.98
C ALA A 80 5.61 -7.02 -3.03
N VAL A 81 5.49 -8.35 -3.18
CA VAL A 81 4.52 -8.98 -4.08
C VAL A 81 3.06 -8.64 -3.72
N GLN A 82 2.77 -8.40 -2.45
CA GLN A 82 1.44 -7.97 -2.03
C GLN A 82 1.15 -6.54 -2.49
N ALA A 83 2.12 -5.63 -2.32
CA ALA A 83 2.01 -4.26 -2.79
C ALA A 83 1.85 -4.19 -4.32
N GLU A 84 2.68 -4.93 -5.06
CA GLU A 84 2.63 -5.01 -6.53
C GLU A 84 1.24 -5.46 -7.01
N LYS A 85 0.71 -6.55 -6.45
CA LYS A 85 -0.62 -7.06 -6.82
C LYS A 85 -1.75 -6.05 -6.61
N ILE A 86 -1.66 -5.17 -5.60
CA ILE A 86 -2.67 -4.14 -5.35
C ILE A 86 -2.66 -3.13 -6.50
N ILE A 87 -1.47 -2.70 -6.92
CA ILE A 87 -1.29 -1.76 -8.03
C ILE A 87 -1.69 -2.41 -9.36
N GLU A 88 -1.16 -3.60 -9.67
CA GLU A 88 -1.45 -4.32 -10.93
C GLU A 88 -2.95 -4.62 -11.10
N SER A 89 -3.66 -4.89 -10.00
CA SER A 89 -5.10 -5.16 -10.06
C SER A 89 -5.96 -3.91 -10.14
N GLY A 90 -5.37 -2.71 -10.19
CA GLY A 90 -6.09 -1.44 -10.26
C GLY A 90 -6.90 -1.11 -9.01
N LYS A 91 -6.63 -1.78 -7.88
CA LYS A 91 -7.37 -1.56 -6.63
C LYS A 91 -6.95 -0.28 -5.92
N ALA A 92 -5.74 0.19 -6.19
CA ALA A 92 -5.26 1.51 -5.78
C ALA A 92 -4.13 1.96 -6.70
N ASN A 93 -3.87 3.27 -6.73
CA ASN A 93 -2.74 3.85 -7.47
C ASN A 93 -1.47 3.95 -6.61
N LEU A 94 -1.63 4.01 -5.29
CA LEU A 94 -0.55 4.08 -4.31
C LEU A 94 -0.75 3.01 -3.23
N VAL A 95 0.36 2.59 -2.64
CA VAL A 95 0.38 1.72 -1.46
C VAL A 95 1.18 2.42 -0.37
N ALA A 96 0.59 2.58 0.81
CA ALA A 96 1.28 3.12 1.98
C ALA A 96 1.74 2.01 2.93
N ILE A 97 3.04 2.03 3.22
CA ILE A 97 3.71 1.07 4.10
C ILE A 97 4.04 1.77 5.43
N GLY A 98 3.50 1.23 6.53
CA GLY A 98 3.66 1.79 7.88
C GLY A 98 4.64 0.97 8.73
N ARG A 99 4.10 0.07 9.56
CA ARG A 99 4.88 -0.73 10.53
C ARG A 99 6.03 -1.52 9.92
N GLU A 100 5.88 -1.99 8.69
CA GLU A 100 6.95 -2.72 8.04
C GLU A 100 8.18 -1.83 7.75
N MET A 101 7.98 -0.55 7.43
CA MET A 101 9.08 0.41 7.29
C MET A 101 9.77 0.72 8.64
N LEU A 102 9.09 0.52 9.77
CA LEU A 102 9.73 0.64 11.09
C LEU A 102 10.61 -0.57 11.42
N PHE A 103 10.18 -1.76 11.00
CA PHE A 103 10.96 -2.99 11.15
C PHE A 103 12.14 -3.03 10.17
N ASN A 104 11.92 -2.58 8.93
CA ASN A 104 12.89 -2.55 7.85
C ASN A 104 12.90 -1.16 7.18
N PRO A 105 13.76 -0.22 7.61
CA PRO A 105 13.82 1.13 7.06
C PRO A 105 14.18 1.19 5.56
N ASN A 106 14.82 0.14 5.05
CA ASN A 106 15.17 0.00 3.63
C ASN A 106 14.13 -0.85 2.87
N TRP A 107 12.92 -1.05 3.40
CA TRP A 107 11.94 -1.95 2.81
C TRP A 107 11.68 -1.67 1.33
N ALA A 108 11.53 -0.41 0.93
CA ALA A 108 11.31 -0.06 -0.48
C ALA A 108 12.48 -0.49 -1.39
N LEU A 109 13.71 -0.34 -0.92
CA LEU A 109 14.91 -0.79 -1.65
C LEU A 109 15.00 -2.32 -1.72
N HIS A 110 14.60 -3.01 -0.65
CA HIS A 110 14.50 -4.48 -0.65
C HIS A 110 13.38 -4.96 -1.58
N ALA A 111 12.23 -4.29 -1.57
CA ALA A 111 11.11 -4.58 -2.46
C ALA A 111 11.51 -4.42 -3.94
N ALA A 112 12.29 -3.40 -4.28
CA ALA A 112 12.82 -3.22 -5.63
C ALA A 112 13.72 -4.38 -6.07
N VAL A 113 14.55 -4.91 -5.16
CA VAL A 113 15.37 -6.11 -5.43
C VAL A 113 14.47 -7.34 -5.60
N GLU A 114 13.53 -7.57 -4.69
CA GLU A 114 12.61 -8.73 -4.70
C GLU A 114 11.75 -8.77 -5.96
N LEU A 115 11.23 -7.62 -6.41
CA LEU A 115 10.41 -7.47 -7.61
C LEU A 115 11.26 -7.42 -8.90
N GLY A 116 12.59 -7.49 -8.81
CA GLY A 116 13.48 -7.46 -9.96
C GLY A 116 13.61 -6.10 -10.64
N VAL A 117 13.18 -5.01 -9.99
CA VAL A 117 13.33 -3.63 -10.46
C VAL A 117 14.77 -3.13 -10.25
N ASP A 118 15.43 -3.56 -9.18
CA ASP A 118 16.81 -3.21 -8.84
C ASP A 118 17.63 -4.42 -8.39
N PRO A 119 17.78 -5.48 -9.21
CA PRO A 119 18.44 -6.73 -8.82
C PRO A 119 19.93 -6.55 -8.49
N GLU A 120 20.53 -5.45 -8.95
CA GLU A 120 21.94 -5.11 -8.76
C GLU A 120 22.14 -3.96 -7.76
N TYR A 121 21.15 -3.63 -6.91
CA TYR A 121 21.31 -2.61 -5.86
C TYR A 121 21.76 -1.22 -6.37
N GLY A 122 21.42 -0.85 -7.60
CA GLY A 122 21.78 0.43 -8.23
C GLY A 122 21.07 1.65 -7.65
N GLN A 123 19.89 1.46 -7.04
CA GLN A 123 19.14 2.54 -6.38
C GLN A 123 19.60 2.79 -4.94
N TRP A 124 20.49 1.94 -4.42
CA TRP A 124 20.99 2.05 -3.06
C TRP A 124 21.98 3.21 -2.91
N PRO A 125 22.04 3.89 -1.74
CA PRO A 125 23.00 4.97 -1.51
C PRO A 125 24.45 4.54 -1.75
N LYS A 126 25.20 5.39 -2.47
CA LYS A 126 26.57 5.12 -2.92
C LYS A 126 27.54 4.64 -1.82
N GLN A 127 27.29 5.03 -0.58
CA GLN A 127 28.12 4.71 0.58
C GLN A 127 28.16 3.21 0.89
N TYR A 128 27.10 2.47 0.55
CA TYR A 128 27.01 1.03 0.80
C TYR A 128 26.48 0.22 -0.41
N GLY A 129 25.82 0.85 -1.38
CA GLY A 129 25.35 0.21 -2.62
C GLY A 129 26.47 -0.46 -3.41
N SER A 130 27.65 0.18 -3.52
CA SER A 130 28.80 -0.40 -4.24
C SER A 130 29.31 -1.71 -3.61
N TRP A 131 29.13 -1.87 -2.29
CA TRP A 131 29.48 -3.11 -1.61
C TRP A 131 28.45 -4.21 -1.87
N LEU A 132 27.16 -3.87 -1.87
CA LEU A 132 26.06 -4.78 -2.20
C LEU A 132 26.15 -5.28 -3.66
N GLN A 133 26.46 -4.39 -4.60
CA GLN A 133 26.75 -4.76 -6.00
C GLN A 133 27.86 -5.80 -6.12
N ARG A 134 28.98 -5.58 -5.43
CA ARG A 134 30.10 -6.54 -5.43
C ARG A 134 29.71 -7.88 -4.85
N ARG A 135 28.82 -7.91 -3.85
CA ARG A 135 28.31 -9.15 -3.28
C ARG A 135 27.58 -10.01 -4.31
N VAL A 136 26.73 -9.40 -5.15
CA VAL A 136 26.03 -10.10 -6.23
C VAL A 136 27.03 -10.75 -7.19
N LEU A 137 28.07 -10.02 -7.61
CA LEU A 137 29.09 -10.54 -8.51
C LEU A 137 29.82 -11.76 -7.93
N LEU A 138 30.18 -11.70 -6.64
CA LEU A 138 30.85 -12.82 -5.96
C LEU A 138 29.95 -14.06 -5.83
N ASP A 139 28.64 -13.87 -5.62
CA ASP A 139 27.68 -14.99 -5.55
C ASP A 139 27.47 -15.66 -6.92
N LEU A 140 27.66 -14.93 -8.03
CA LEU A 140 27.61 -15.48 -9.39
C LEU A 140 28.86 -16.30 -9.73
N ASP A 141 30.05 -15.82 -9.37
CA ASP A 141 31.32 -16.53 -9.58
C ASP A 141 31.39 -17.86 -8.81
N GLN A 142 30.66 -18.00 -7.70
CA GLN A 142 30.60 -19.26 -6.94
C GLN A 142 29.61 -20.29 -7.52
N ARG A 143 28.78 -19.90 -8.49
CA ARG A 143 27.75 -20.77 -9.11
C ARG A 143 28.15 -21.28 -10.51
N SER A 144 29.29 -20.84 -11.04
CA SER A 144 29.91 -21.30 -12.30
C SER A 144 30.94 -22.39 -12.07
#